data_AF-A0AAD9J5I4-F1
#
_entry.id   AF-A0AAD9J5I4-F1
#
_cell.length_a   1.000
_cell.length_b   1.000
_cell.length_c   1.000
_cell.angle_alpha   90.00
_cell.angle_beta   90.00
_cell.angle_gamma   90.00
#
_symmetry.space_group_name_H-M   'P 1'
#
loop_
_entity.id
_entity.type
_entity.pdbx_description
1 polymer ?
#
loop_
_entity_poly.entity_id
_entity_poly.type
_entity_poly.pdbx_seq_one_letter_code
_entity_poly.pdbx_strand_id
1 'polypeptide(L)'
;MIVEVCVDSVESAINAEKGGAHRLELCSNLVEGGTTPSVGMLKVIKQLVRIPVFVMIRPRGGDFFYSDHELQVMKEDILSLKDAGANGIVFAIDMTSDIYAALEDVICLGCERVLTSGGESSSLEGSPVIRRLREKASGGIMEGNVLRILDETGSHEIHASLRHTRESRMIYRNTSVNMGASYGPSEYSVRVTDKDRVQGLVQITKGLL
;
A
#
# COMPACT_ATOMS: atom_id res chain seq x y z
N MET A 1 6.63 -1.29 17.36
CA MET A 1 5.63 -1.35 16.28
C MET A 1 6.17 -0.66 15.05
N ILE A 2 5.88 -1.19 13.86
CA ILE A 2 6.27 -0.60 12.57
C ILE A 2 5.05 0.10 11.96
N VAL A 3 5.28 1.29 11.39
CA VAL A 3 4.27 2.05 10.64
C VAL A 3 4.74 2.13 9.20
N GLU A 4 4.00 1.45 8.32
CA GLU A 4 4.15 1.50 6.88
C GLU A 4 3.10 2.45 6.28
N VAL A 5 3.54 3.30 5.35
CA VAL A 5 2.65 4.24 4.67
C VAL A 5 2.58 3.93 3.19
N CYS A 6 1.36 3.77 2.68
CA CYS A 6 1.07 3.63 1.26
C CYS A 6 1.19 4.98 0.54
N VAL A 7 2.02 5.03 -0.50
CA VAL A 7 2.34 6.26 -1.24
C VAL A 7 2.28 6.02 -2.75
N ASP A 8 1.91 7.07 -3.49
CA ASP A 8 1.76 7.09 -4.95
C ASP A 8 2.58 8.18 -5.64
N SER A 9 3.44 8.88 -4.89
CA SER A 9 4.29 9.93 -5.44
C SER A 9 5.56 10.13 -4.62
N VAL A 10 6.54 10.80 -5.23
CA VAL A 10 7.77 11.23 -4.55
C VAL A 10 7.47 12.19 -3.39
N GLU A 11 6.51 13.13 -3.58
CA GLU A 11 6.09 14.07 -2.53
C GLU A 11 5.51 13.30 -1.33
N SER A 12 4.60 12.36 -1.58
CA SER A 12 4.00 11.50 -0.55
C SER A 12 5.06 10.67 0.19
N ALA A 13 6.04 10.10 -0.52
CA ALA A 13 7.14 9.33 0.07
C ALA A 13 8.01 10.17 1.03
N ILE A 14 8.38 11.39 0.61
CA ILE A 14 9.14 12.33 1.43
C ILE A 14 8.33 12.75 2.66
N ASN A 15 7.04 13.04 2.49
CA ASN A 15 6.15 13.43 3.59
C ASN A 15 6.00 12.31 4.62
N ALA A 16 5.85 11.06 4.17
CA ALA A 16 5.79 9.89 5.03
C ALA A 16 7.07 9.72 5.87
N GLU A 17 8.26 9.78 5.27
CA GLU A 17 9.52 9.69 6.02
C GLU A 17 9.67 10.85 7.01
N LYS A 18 9.36 12.08 6.60
CA LYS A 18 9.40 13.26 7.50
C LYS A 18 8.38 13.17 8.64
N GLY A 19 7.29 12.44 8.45
CA GLY A 19 6.31 12.13 9.49
C GLY A 19 6.78 11.02 10.44
N GLY A 20 7.88 10.35 10.15
CA GLY A 20 8.43 9.27 10.96
C GLY A 20 7.90 7.88 10.60
N ALA A 21 7.34 7.70 9.39
CA ALA A 21 7.06 6.37 8.88
C ALA A 21 8.33 5.51 8.92
N HIS A 22 8.17 4.23 9.24
CA HIS A 22 9.28 3.29 9.33
C HIS A 22 9.56 2.62 7.98
N ARG A 23 8.56 2.65 7.08
CA ARG A 23 8.58 1.95 5.79
C ARG A 23 7.56 2.55 4.83
N LEU A 24 7.79 2.37 3.54
CA LEU A 24 6.85 2.74 2.48
C LEU A 24 6.35 1.51 1.74
N GLU A 25 5.08 1.52 1.36
CA GLU A 25 4.55 0.75 0.23
C GLU A 25 4.33 1.72 -0.93
N LEU A 26 5.06 1.50 -2.03
CA LEU A 26 4.97 2.30 -3.24
C LEU A 26 4.01 1.64 -4.24
N CYS A 27 3.00 2.40 -4.65
CA CYS A 27 1.95 1.98 -5.55
C CYS A 27 1.76 3.00 -6.69
N SER A 28 1.13 2.58 -7.77
CA SER A 28 0.45 3.45 -8.73
C SER A 28 -1.07 3.27 -8.64
N ASN A 29 -1.86 4.19 -9.21
CA ASN A 29 -3.32 4.08 -9.31
C ASN A 29 -4.03 3.67 -8.01
N LEU A 30 -3.77 4.37 -6.90
CA LEU A 30 -4.39 4.06 -5.61
C LEU A 30 -5.92 4.20 -5.60
N VAL A 31 -6.51 4.84 -6.61
CA VAL A 31 -7.97 4.87 -6.83
C VAL A 31 -8.51 3.47 -7.17
N GLU A 32 -7.71 2.61 -7.80
CA GLU A 32 -8.05 1.23 -8.13
C GLU A 32 -7.59 0.22 -7.06
N GLY A 33 -7.19 0.70 -5.88
CA GLY A 33 -6.63 -0.13 -4.81
C GLY A 33 -5.12 -0.39 -4.94
N GLY A 34 -4.42 0.29 -5.85
CA GLY A 34 -2.98 0.16 -6.04
C GLY A 34 -2.60 -0.81 -7.14
N THR A 35 -1.61 -0.43 -7.95
CA THR A 35 -1.02 -1.18 -9.07
C THR A 35 0.50 -1.03 -9.05
N THR A 36 1.20 -1.80 -9.87
CA THR A 36 2.67 -1.75 -9.95
C THR A 36 3.15 -0.32 -10.27
N PRO A 37 4.06 0.26 -9.45
CA PRO A 37 4.59 1.58 -9.71
C PRO A 37 5.61 1.58 -10.86
N SER A 38 5.79 2.73 -11.50
CA SER A 38 6.88 2.88 -12.47
C SER A 38 8.26 2.78 -11.81
N VAL A 39 9.20 2.13 -12.51
CA VAL A 39 10.62 2.04 -12.09
C VAL A 39 11.23 3.44 -11.89
N GLY A 40 10.85 4.41 -12.72
CA GLY A 40 11.33 5.80 -12.60
C GLY A 40 10.94 6.44 -11.27
N MET A 41 9.70 6.21 -10.81
CA MET A 41 9.24 6.70 -9.51
C MET A 41 10.05 6.09 -8.37
N LEU A 42 10.26 4.77 -8.38
CA LEU A 42 11.09 4.10 -7.37
C LEU A 42 12.51 4.69 -7.34
N LYS A 43 13.17 4.82 -8.51
CA LYS A 43 14.54 5.36 -8.59
C LYS A 43 14.66 6.74 -7.96
N VAL A 44 13.70 7.64 -8.23
CA VAL A 44 13.71 8.99 -7.63
C VAL A 44 13.48 8.92 -6.12
N ILE A 45 12.53 8.09 -5.65
CA ILE A 45 12.29 7.90 -4.22
C ILE A 45 13.54 7.38 -3.51
N LYS A 46 14.24 6.38 -4.06
CA LYS A 46 15.46 5.81 -3.46
C LYS A 46 16.62 6.82 -3.36
N GLN A 47 16.60 7.91 -4.14
CA GLN A 47 17.58 9.00 -4.01
C GLN A 47 17.25 9.96 -2.86
N LEU A 48 15.97 10.09 -2.49
CA LEU A 48 15.47 11.13 -1.60
C LEU A 48 15.01 10.62 -0.23
N VAL A 49 14.73 9.31 -0.13
CA VAL A 49 14.20 8.65 1.06
C VAL A 49 15.15 7.51 1.49
N ARG A 50 15.32 7.33 2.79
CA ARG A 50 16.23 6.35 3.40
C ARG A 50 15.52 5.14 3.98
N ILE A 51 14.28 5.29 4.45
CA ILE A 51 13.48 4.17 4.95
C ILE A 51 13.23 3.11 3.85
N PRO A 52 13.03 1.83 4.22
CA PRO A 52 12.79 0.77 3.24
C PRO A 52 11.55 1.04 2.39
N VAL A 53 11.64 0.74 1.10
CA VAL A 53 10.56 0.94 0.12
C VAL A 53 10.18 -0.41 -0.47
N PHE A 54 8.95 -0.84 -0.20
CA PHE A 54 8.35 -2.01 -0.79
C PHE A 54 7.47 -1.59 -1.95
N VAL A 55 7.30 -2.46 -2.94
CA VAL A 55 6.58 -2.14 -4.17
C VAL A 55 5.43 -3.10 -4.38
N MET A 56 4.27 -2.57 -4.77
CA MET A 56 3.14 -3.39 -5.21
C MET A 56 3.50 -4.10 -6.52
N ILE A 57 3.11 -5.37 -6.65
CA ILE A 57 3.16 -6.11 -7.92
C ILE A 57 1.74 -6.48 -8.30
N ARG A 58 1.13 -5.64 -9.15
CA ARG A 58 -0.24 -5.82 -9.64
C ARG A 58 -0.42 -5.08 -10.97
N PRO A 59 -0.53 -5.78 -12.11
CA PRO A 59 -0.41 -5.18 -13.44
C PRO A 59 -1.63 -4.34 -13.85
N ARG A 60 -2.78 -4.53 -13.20
CA ARG A 60 -4.04 -3.78 -13.45
C ARG A 60 -4.96 -3.78 -12.23
N GLY A 61 -5.94 -2.89 -12.23
CA GLY A 61 -7.11 -2.98 -11.35
C GLY A 61 -8.02 -4.19 -11.68
N GLY A 62 -9.12 -4.31 -10.92
CA GLY A 62 -10.07 -5.41 -11.07
C GLY A 62 -9.65 -6.68 -10.32
N ASP A 63 -9.94 -7.85 -10.91
CA ASP A 63 -9.66 -9.16 -10.32
C ASP A 63 -8.16 -9.49 -10.22
N PHE A 64 -7.88 -10.67 -9.65
CA PHE A 64 -6.54 -11.23 -9.47
C PHE A 64 -6.34 -12.50 -10.31
N PHE A 65 -7.22 -12.74 -11.29
CA PHE A 65 -7.10 -13.87 -12.22
C PHE A 65 -6.31 -13.40 -13.44
N TYR A 66 -4.99 -13.58 -13.37
CA TYR A 66 -4.08 -13.09 -14.38
C TYR A 66 -3.92 -14.10 -15.52
N SER A 67 -3.91 -13.60 -16.75
CA SER A 67 -3.46 -14.36 -17.92
C SER A 67 -1.95 -14.65 -17.85
N ASP A 68 -1.48 -15.61 -18.64
CA ASP A 68 -0.04 -15.93 -18.72
C ASP A 68 0.82 -14.71 -19.10
N HIS A 69 0.31 -13.84 -19.97
CA HIS A 69 1.01 -12.60 -20.35
C HIS A 69 1.04 -11.57 -19.22
N GLU A 70 -0.02 -11.48 -18.41
CA GLU A 70 -0.03 -10.61 -17.22
C GLU A 70 0.94 -11.12 -16.16
N LEU A 71 1.02 -12.44 -15.96
CA LEU A 71 2.03 -13.06 -15.09
C LEU A 71 3.45 -12.83 -15.61
N GLN A 72 3.65 -12.83 -16.93
CA GLN A 72 4.95 -12.49 -17.53
C GLN A 72 5.33 -11.03 -17.23
N VAL A 73 4.39 -10.08 -17.39
CA VAL A 73 4.60 -8.67 -17.03
C VAL A 73 4.99 -8.54 -15.56
N MET A 74 4.26 -9.21 -14.65
CA MET A 74 4.58 -9.18 -13.22
C MET A 74 5.99 -9.69 -12.90
N LYS A 75 6.45 -10.74 -13.58
CA LYS A 75 7.81 -11.27 -13.41
C LYS A 75 8.87 -10.25 -13.85
N GLU A 76 8.69 -9.62 -15.00
CA GLU A 76 9.60 -8.58 -15.50
C GLU A 76 9.62 -7.34 -14.59
N ASP A 77 8.46 -6.95 -14.05
CA ASP A 77 8.34 -5.86 -13.08
C ASP A 77 9.09 -6.17 -11.78
N ILE A 78 8.95 -7.39 -11.25
CA ILE A 78 9.69 -7.82 -10.04
C ILE A 78 11.20 -7.68 -10.26
N LEU A 79 11.72 -8.17 -11.39
CA LEU A 79 13.15 -8.08 -11.70
C LEU A 79 13.59 -6.61 -11.84
N SER A 80 12.84 -5.81 -12.60
CA SER A 80 13.15 -4.40 -12.85
C SER A 80 13.13 -3.55 -11.58
N LEU A 81 12.16 -3.79 -10.69
CA LEU A 81 12.03 -3.06 -9.43
C LEU A 81 13.06 -3.51 -8.39
N LYS A 82 13.41 -4.80 -8.37
CA LYS A 82 14.52 -5.32 -7.57
C LYS A 82 15.84 -4.65 -7.97
N ASP A 83 16.14 -4.60 -9.26
CA ASP A 83 17.35 -3.97 -9.79
C ASP A 83 17.39 -2.45 -9.52
N ALA A 84 16.20 -1.82 -9.45
CA ALA A 84 16.06 -0.41 -9.06
C ALA A 84 16.15 -0.16 -7.54
N GLY A 85 16.31 -1.20 -6.73
CA GLY A 85 16.56 -1.09 -5.29
C GLY A 85 15.30 -1.17 -4.41
N ALA A 86 14.24 -1.82 -4.88
CA ALA A 86 13.11 -2.21 -4.03
C ALA A 86 13.61 -3.09 -2.88
N ASN A 87 13.11 -2.82 -1.67
CA ASN A 87 13.46 -3.58 -0.47
C ASN A 87 12.61 -4.84 -0.29
N GLY A 88 11.51 -4.95 -1.03
CA GLY A 88 10.69 -6.13 -1.14
C GLY A 88 9.43 -5.85 -1.95
N ILE A 89 8.60 -6.87 -2.13
CA ILE A 89 7.40 -6.83 -2.96
C ILE A 89 6.15 -7.06 -2.11
N VAL A 90 5.01 -6.58 -2.58
CA VAL A 90 3.71 -6.76 -1.93
C VAL A 90 2.71 -7.37 -2.91
N PHE A 91 1.96 -8.35 -2.42
CA PHE A 91 0.79 -8.94 -3.07
C PHE A 91 -0.44 -8.80 -2.15
N ALA A 92 -1.62 -8.74 -2.75
CA ALA A 92 -2.90 -8.82 -2.04
C ALA A 92 -3.58 -10.18 -2.30
N ILE A 93 -4.21 -10.75 -1.27
CA ILE A 93 -4.83 -12.09 -1.34
C ILE A 93 -6.32 -12.12 -0.96
N ASP A 94 -6.94 -10.99 -0.66
CA ASP A 94 -8.31 -10.93 -0.09
C ASP A 94 -9.41 -11.52 -0.99
N MET A 95 -9.17 -11.58 -2.30
CA MET A 95 -10.15 -12.10 -3.28
C MET A 95 -9.97 -13.59 -3.58
N THR A 96 -9.11 -14.29 -2.84
CA THR A 96 -8.87 -15.72 -3.04
C THR A 96 -10.02 -16.55 -2.46
N SER A 97 -10.35 -17.67 -3.09
CA SER A 97 -11.40 -18.58 -2.61
C SER A 97 -11.03 -19.26 -1.29
N ASP A 98 -9.74 -19.42 -1.03
CA ASP A 98 -9.18 -19.89 0.24
C ASP A 98 -7.96 -19.05 0.60
N ILE A 99 -8.16 -18.11 1.50
CA ILE A 99 -7.14 -17.17 1.95
C ILE A 99 -6.01 -17.84 2.74
N TYR A 100 -6.25 -19.02 3.34
CA TYR A 100 -5.22 -19.76 4.06
C TYR A 100 -4.31 -20.51 3.10
N ALA A 101 -4.88 -21.15 2.07
CA ALA A 101 -4.09 -21.80 1.02
C ALA A 101 -3.24 -20.77 0.25
N ALA A 102 -3.83 -19.63 -0.10
CA ALA A 102 -3.12 -18.54 -0.75
C ALA A 102 -1.95 -18.02 0.08
N LEU A 103 -2.12 -17.92 1.41
CA LEU A 103 -1.05 -17.54 2.33
C LEU A 103 0.09 -18.58 2.35
N GLU A 104 -0.22 -19.87 2.31
CA GLU A 104 0.79 -20.93 2.25
C GLU A 104 1.58 -20.87 0.94
N ASP A 105 0.90 -20.65 -0.20
CA ASP A 105 1.54 -20.50 -1.51
C ASP A 105 2.52 -19.33 -1.53
N VAL A 106 2.13 -18.15 -1.06
CA VAL A 106 3.01 -16.97 -1.03
C VAL A 106 4.19 -17.16 -0.08
N ILE A 107 4.01 -17.86 1.06
CA ILE A 107 5.14 -18.25 1.94
C ILE A 107 6.10 -19.17 1.19
N CYS A 108 5.60 -20.20 0.50
CA CYS A 108 6.43 -21.13 -0.28
C CYS A 108 7.18 -20.43 -1.41
N LEU A 109 6.60 -19.39 -2.01
CA LEU A 109 7.24 -18.55 -3.02
C LEU A 109 8.30 -17.60 -2.44
N GLY A 110 8.47 -17.57 -1.12
CA GLY A 110 9.41 -16.71 -0.43
C GLY A 110 8.92 -15.27 -0.29
N CYS A 111 7.61 -15.02 -0.42
CA CYS A 111 7.05 -13.71 -0.14
C CYS A 111 7.15 -13.43 1.35
N GLU A 112 7.85 -12.37 1.70
CA GLU A 112 8.04 -12.01 3.10
C GLU A 112 6.78 -11.41 3.71
N ARG A 113 5.87 -10.85 2.89
CA ARG A 113 4.70 -10.10 3.34
C ARG A 113 3.51 -10.17 2.39
N VAL A 114 2.33 -10.02 2.98
CA VAL A 114 1.03 -10.03 2.32
C VAL A 114 0.19 -8.89 2.89
N LEU A 115 -0.53 -8.18 2.01
CA LEU A 115 -1.56 -7.23 2.41
C LEU A 115 -2.93 -7.93 2.40
N THR A 116 -3.67 -7.83 3.49
CA THR A 116 -4.99 -8.44 3.62
C THR A 116 -5.90 -7.66 4.58
N SER A 117 -7.16 -7.51 4.21
CA SER A 117 -8.26 -7.10 5.10
C SER A 117 -8.90 -8.29 5.83
N GLY A 118 -8.38 -9.50 5.66
CA GLY A 118 -8.96 -10.75 6.15
C GLY A 118 -10.04 -11.32 5.24
N GLY A 119 -10.07 -10.92 3.96
CA GLY A 119 -11.14 -11.28 3.02
C GLY A 119 -12.46 -10.52 3.23
N GLU A 120 -12.42 -9.41 3.97
CA GLU A 120 -13.60 -8.62 4.38
C GLU A 120 -13.54 -7.18 3.87
N SER A 121 -14.65 -6.44 4.02
CA SER A 121 -14.75 -5.05 3.53
C SER A 121 -13.86 -4.07 4.29
N SER A 122 -13.43 -4.45 5.50
CA SER A 122 -12.42 -3.75 6.28
C SER A 122 -11.59 -4.73 7.11
N SER A 123 -10.37 -4.32 7.44
CA SER A 123 -9.48 -5.06 8.34
C SER A 123 -10.05 -5.28 9.74
N LEU A 124 -10.95 -4.41 10.19
CA LEU A 124 -11.62 -4.56 11.48
C LEU A 124 -12.64 -5.70 11.43
N GLU A 125 -13.39 -5.82 10.34
CA GLU A 125 -14.32 -6.94 10.14
C GLU A 125 -13.59 -8.26 9.96
N GLY A 126 -12.49 -8.25 9.21
CA GLY A 126 -11.62 -9.43 9.03
C GLY A 126 -10.63 -9.67 10.17
N SER A 127 -10.71 -8.93 11.28
CA SER A 127 -9.77 -9.08 12.42
C SER A 127 -9.65 -10.53 12.93
N PRO A 128 -10.73 -11.34 13.00
CA PRO A 128 -10.62 -12.74 13.43
C PRO A 128 -9.85 -13.60 12.42
N VAL A 129 -10.02 -13.34 11.12
CA VAL A 129 -9.29 -14.04 10.05
C VAL A 129 -7.83 -13.64 10.07
N ILE A 130 -7.54 -12.33 10.15
CA ILE A 130 -6.17 -11.83 10.20
C ILE A 130 -5.42 -12.41 11.41
N ARG A 131 -6.07 -12.50 12.57
CA ARG A 131 -5.47 -13.14 13.76
C ARG A 131 -5.05 -14.59 13.47
N ARG A 132 -5.89 -15.37 12.78
CA ARG A 132 -5.56 -16.76 12.39
C ARG A 132 -4.48 -16.83 11.32
N LEU A 133 -4.51 -15.94 10.33
CA LEU A 133 -3.46 -15.84 9.32
C LEU A 133 -2.12 -15.49 9.98
N ARG A 134 -2.13 -14.67 11.03
CA ARG A 134 -0.92 -14.32 11.79
C ARG A 134 -0.32 -15.49 12.57
N GLU A 135 -1.16 -16.41 13.04
CA GLU A 135 -0.66 -17.67 13.63
C GLU A 135 0.09 -18.52 12.61
N LYS A 136 -0.21 -18.35 11.31
CA LYS A 136 0.45 -19.02 10.18
C LYS A 136 1.55 -18.19 9.50
N ALA A 137 1.53 -16.86 9.60
CA ALA A 137 2.42 -15.94 8.88
C ALA A 137 2.69 -14.64 9.64
N SER A 138 3.72 -13.89 9.25
CA SER A 138 4.02 -12.57 9.83
C SER A 138 3.46 -11.46 8.91
N GLY A 139 2.29 -10.87 9.19
CA GLY A 139 1.65 -9.86 8.32
C GLY A 139 0.96 -8.71 9.07
N GLY A 140 0.91 -7.52 8.47
CA GLY A 140 0.44 -6.24 9.05
C GLY A 140 -0.93 -5.75 8.54
N ILE A 141 -1.56 -4.81 9.26
CA ILE A 141 -2.99 -4.46 9.10
C ILE A 141 -3.27 -3.00 8.73
N MET A 142 -4.32 -2.74 7.93
CA MET A 142 -4.79 -1.44 7.44
C MET A 142 -5.92 -0.74 8.27
N GLU A 143 -6.15 0.55 7.97
CA GLU A 143 -6.76 1.67 8.71
C GLU A 143 -8.23 1.53 9.19
N GLY A 144 -8.44 1.62 10.52
CA GLY A 144 -9.74 1.78 11.20
C GLY A 144 -9.65 1.37 12.67
N ASN A 145 -9.65 2.33 13.62
CA ASN A 145 -9.43 2.08 15.06
C ASN A 145 -8.17 1.23 15.36
N VAL A 146 -7.00 1.75 14.99
CA VAL A 146 -5.68 1.12 15.18
C VAL A 146 -5.55 0.44 16.55
N LEU A 147 -5.96 1.09 17.64
CA LEU A 147 -5.90 0.53 18.98
C LEU A 147 -6.68 -0.79 19.13
N ARG A 148 -7.90 -0.84 18.61
CA ARG A 148 -8.78 -2.01 18.71
C ARG A 148 -8.31 -3.15 17.81
N ILE A 149 -7.88 -2.82 16.59
CA ILE A 149 -7.30 -3.80 15.68
C ILE A 149 -6.05 -4.43 16.29
N LEU A 150 -5.17 -3.64 16.89
CA LEU A 150 -3.95 -4.16 17.50
C LEU A 150 -4.25 -5.08 18.68
N ASP A 151 -5.21 -4.69 19.53
CA ASP A 151 -5.64 -5.51 20.66
C ASP A 151 -6.27 -6.84 20.19
N GLU A 152 -7.13 -6.79 19.16
CA GLU A 152 -7.82 -7.97 18.63
C GLU A 152 -6.88 -8.91 17.85
N THR A 153 -5.86 -8.37 17.17
CA THR A 153 -5.05 -9.12 16.20
C THR A 153 -3.63 -9.43 16.67
N GLY A 154 -3.10 -8.69 17.64
CA GLY A 154 -1.71 -8.78 18.10
C GLY A 154 -0.67 -8.32 17.04
N SER A 155 -1.09 -7.60 16.01
CA SER A 155 -0.20 -7.17 14.92
C SER A 155 0.89 -6.22 15.41
N HIS A 156 2.10 -6.36 14.85
CA HIS A 156 3.24 -5.49 15.19
C HIS A 156 3.54 -4.45 14.11
N GLU A 157 2.82 -4.51 12.99
CA GLU A 157 2.95 -3.63 11.84
C GLU A 157 1.57 -3.05 11.48
N ILE A 158 1.56 -1.76 11.17
CA ILE A 158 0.38 -1.03 10.70
C ILE A 158 0.67 -0.52 9.30
N HIS A 159 -0.30 -0.66 8.42
CA HIS A 159 -0.32 -0.11 7.08
C HIS A 159 -1.37 1.01 7.00
N ALA A 160 -1.06 2.17 6.45
CA ALA A 160 -2.06 3.25 6.33
C ALA A 160 -1.77 4.17 5.15
N SER A 161 -2.80 4.87 4.65
CA SER A 161 -2.60 5.81 3.54
C SER A 161 -2.39 7.25 4.01
N LEU A 162 -3.10 7.70 5.06
CA LEU A 162 -2.89 8.98 5.75
C LEU A 162 -2.82 10.19 4.80
N ARG A 163 -3.71 10.24 3.81
CA ARG A 163 -3.73 11.28 2.77
C ARG A 163 -4.72 12.40 3.07
N HIS A 164 -4.44 13.58 2.52
CA HIS A 164 -5.39 14.67 2.35
C HIS A 164 -5.50 15.03 0.87
N THR A 165 -6.53 15.79 0.51
CA THR A 165 -6.71 16.32 -0.85
C THR A 165 -6.27 17.78 -0.88
N ARG A 166 -5.43 18.14 -1.84
CA ARG A 166 -4.96 19.50 -2.10
C ARG A 166 -5.48 19.98 -3.46
N GLU A 167 -5.95 21.22 -3.49
CA GLU A 167 -6.33 21.88 -4.74
C GLU A 167 -5.12 22.17 -5.64
N SER A 168 -5.33 22.04 -6.94
CA SER A 168 -4.34 22.32 -7.97
C SER A 168 -4.03 23.80 -8.05
N ARG A 169 -2.75 24.10 -8.32
CA ARG A 169 -2.24 25.46 -8.57
C ARG A 169 -2.49 25.94 -10.00
N MET A 170 -3.14 25.13 -10.85
CA MET A 170 -3.53 25.57 -12.20
C MET A 170 -4.46 26.77 -12.11
N ILE A 171 -4.01 27.90 -12.67
CA ILE A 171 -4.74 29.17 -12.68
C ILE A 171 -5.89 29.11 -13.69
N TYR A 172 -5.60 28.68 -14.92
CA TYR A 172 -6.62 28.42 -15.93
C TYR A 172 -7.24 27.04 -15.71
N ARG A 173 -8.57 26.95 -15.76
CA ARG A 173 -9.32 25.70 -15.60
C ARG A 173 -10.34 25.54 -16.73
N ASN A 174 -10.19 24.49 -17.52
CA ASN A 174 -11.24 24.02 -18.42
C ASN A 174 -12.07 22.94 -17.71
N THR A 175 -13.31 23.28 -17.34
CA THR A 175 -14.23 22.40 -16.60
C THR A 175 -15.13 21.57 -17.52
N SER A 176 -15.02 21.74 -18.84
CA SER A 176 -15.83 21.00 -19.83
C SER A 176 -15.25 19.63 -20.20
N VAL A 177 -14.03 19.32 -19.77
CA VAL A 177 -13.29 18.11 -20.13
C VAL A 177 -13.02 17.27 -18.88
N ASN A 178 -13.14 15.96 -19.02
CA ASN A 178 -12.69 14.96 -18.05
C ASN A 178 -11.74 13.99 -18.77
N MET A 179 -10.60 13.68 -18.16
CA MET A 179 -9.58 12.81 -18.73
C MET A 179 -9.86 11.33 -18.47
N GLY A 180 -10.56 11.03 -17.37
CA GLY A 180 -10.91 9.69 -16.95
C GLY A 180 -12.41 9.40 -17.08
N ALA A 181 -12.94 8.61 -16.16
CA ALA A 181 -14.37 8.33 -16.11
C ALA A 181 -15.17 9.59 -15.75
N SER A 182 -16.37 9.74 -16.33
CA SER A 182 -17.23 10.93 -16.17
C SER A 182 -17.63 11.29 -14.73
N TYR A 183 -17.42 10.38 -13.77
CA TYR A 183 -17.66 10.57 -12.32
C TYR A 183 -16.38 10.43 -11.48
N GLY A 184 -15.22 10.64 -12.11
CA GLY A 184 -13.92 10.56 -11.45
C GLY A 184 -13.60 11.74 -10.52
N PRO A 185 -12.49 11.65 -9.79
CA PRO A 185 -11.98 12.77 -8.98
C PRO A 185 -11.69 14.00 -9.86
N SER A 186 -11.74 15.19 -9.25
CA SER A 186 -11.45 16.45 -9.94
C SER A 186 -10.04 16.44 -10.54
N GLU A 187 -9.93 16.82 -11.83
CA GLU A 187 -8.66 17.06 -12.54
C GLU A 187 -7.78 18.14 -11.87
N TYR A 188 -8.40 18.94 -11.00
CA TYR A 188 -7.76 20.03 -10.27
C TYR A 188 -7.55 19.68 -8.80
N SER A 189 -7.54 18.39 -8.44
CA SER A 189 -7.29 17.93 -7.09
C SER A 189 -6.20 16.85 -7.08
N VAL A 190 -5.32 16.90 -6.09
CA VAL A 190 -4.25 15.91 -5.91
C VAL A 190 -4.30 15.38 -4.49
N ARG A 191 -4.32 14.06 -4.33
CA ARG A 191 -4.20 13.42 -3.01
C ARG A 191 -2.73 13.26 -2.68
N VAL A 192 -2.33 13.69 -1.49
CA VAL A 192 -0.93 13.64 -1.02
C VAL A 192 -0.92 13.14 0.43
N THR A 193 0.09 12.35 0.78
CA THR A 193 0.31 11.95 2.18
C THR A 193 0.51 13.17 3.06
N ASP A 194 -0.23 13.21 4.17
CA ASP A 194 -0.19 14.26 5.16
C ASP A 194 0.86 13.91 6.24
N LYS A 195 1.93 14.70 6.29
CA LYS A 195 3.04 14.50 7.23
C LYS A 195 2.57 14.49 8.69
N ASP A 196 1.65 15.38 9.06
CA ASP A 196 1.24 15.54 10.46
C ASP A 196 0.34 14.39 10.89
N ARG A 197 -0.49 13.86 9.98
CA ARG A 197 -1.24 12.61 10.23
C ARG A 197 -0.31 11.40 10.42
N VAL A 198 0.74 11.28 9.60
CA VAL A 198 1.78 10.25 9.78
C VAL A 198 2.45 10.40 11.14
N GLN A 199 2.85 11.61 11.50
CA GLN A 199 3.45 11.88 12.80
C GLN A 199 2.52 11.52 13.96
N GLY A 200 1.24 11.89 13.86
CA GLY A 200 0.24 11.54 14.87
C GLY A 200 0.11 10.02 15.08
N LEU A 201 0.02 9.25 13.99
CA LEU A 201 -0.05 7.79 14.06
C LEU A 201 1.21 7.20 14.69
N VAL A 202 2.39 7.65 14.27
CA VAL A 202 3.68 7.17 14.82
C VAL A 202 3.76 7.45 16.32
N GLN A 203 3.31 8.61 16.79
CA GLN A 203 3.30 8.92 18.23
C GLN A 203 2.33 8.02 19.02
N ILE A 204 1.13 7.76 18.49
CA ILE A 204 0.18 6.82 19.11
C ILE A 204 0.85 5.45 19.27
N THR A 205 1.55 4.96 18.25
CA THR A 205 2.20 3.63 18.30
C THR A 205 3.37 3.55 19.27
N LYS A 206 4.06 4.67 19.55
CA LYS A 206 5.13 4.72 20.55
C LYS A 206 4.62 4.61 21.98
N GLY A 207 3.41 5.10 22.26
CA GLY A 207 2.77 5.03 23.58
C GLY A 207 2.16 3.67 23.91
N LEU A 208 2.22 2.70 23.00
CA LEU A 208 1.70 1.33 23.16
C LEU A 208 2.79 0.28 23.48
N LEU A 209 4.04 0.71 23.55
CA LEU A 209 5.19 -0.07 24.03
C LEU A 209 5.46 0.26 25.50
#